data_AF-A0A2S8Y012-F1
#
_entry.id   AF-A0A2S8Y012-F1
#
_cell.length_a   1.000
_cell.length_b   1.000
_cell.length_c   1.000
_cell.angle_alpha   90.00
_cell.angle_beta   90.00
_cell.angle_gamma   90.00
#
_symmetry.space_group_name_H-M   'P 1'
#
loop_
_entity.id
_entity.type
_entity.pdbx_description
1 polymer ?
#
loop_
_entity_poly.entity_id
_entity_poly.type
_entity_poly.pdbx_seq_one_letter_code
_entity_poly.pdbx_strand_id
1 'polypeptide(L)' 'MTNGLFTGKKLNHYFNPNGVDYKSARKIINGSDKAELIASYAERFERILKETSTLSEGF' A
#
# COMPACT_ATOMS: atom_id res chain seq x y z
N MET A 1 -6.96 9.81 4.52
CA MET A 1 -5.58 9.30 4.63
C MET A 1 -4.68 9.72 3.46
N THR A 2 -5.19 10.57 2.56
CA THR A 2 -4.39 11.30 1.56
C THR A 2 -3.58 12.44 2.18
N ASN A 3 -4.20 13.17 3.12
CA ASN A 3 -3.58 14.34 3.77
C ASN A 3 -2.89 14.03 5.10
N GLY A 4 -2.96 12.78 5.58
CA GLY A 4 -2.31 12.36 6.83
C GLY A 4 -2.91 12.98 8.09
N LEU A 5 -4.20 13.34 8.08
CA LEU A 5 -4.85 14.13 9.14
C LEU A 5 -4.86 13.47 10.54
N PHE A 6 -4.75 12.14 10.63
CA PHE A 6 -4.86 11.40 11.89
C PHE A 6 -3.49 11.03 12.49
N THR A 7 -2.58 10.50 11.69
CA THR A 7 -1.25 10.02 12.15
C THR A 7 -0.09 10.87 11.65
N GLY A 8 -0.35 11.93 10.88
CA GLY A 8 0.66 12.68 10.13
C GLY A 8 1.23 11.93 8.92
N LYS A 9 0.93 10.63 8.77
CA LYS A 9 1.42 9.80 7.67
C LYS A 9 0.44 9.82 6.50
N LYS A 10 0.93 10.28 5.35
CA LYS A 10 0.15 10.37 4.11
C LYS A 10 0.37 9.13 3.26
N LEU A 11 -0.61 8.80 2.42
CA LEU A 11 -0.50 7.68 1.48
C LEU A 11 0.76 7.77 0.60
N ASN A 12 1.07 8.96 0.09
CA ASN A 12 2.25 9.17 -0.76
C ASN A 12 3.62 8.93 -0.07
N HIS A 13 3.67 8.80 1.26
CA HIS A 13 4.91 8.42 1.94
C HIS A 13 5.27 6.95 1.68
N TYR A 14 4.28 6.11 1.39
CA TYR A 14 4.46 4.66 1.21
C TYR A 14 4.15 4.18 -0.21
N PHE A 15 3.41 4.96 -0.98
CA PHE A 15 3.05 4.68 -2.37
C PHE A 15 3.51 5.86 -3.23
N ASN A 16 4.65 5.71 -3.90
CA ASN A 16 5.25 6.78 -4.70
C ASN A 16 6.08 6.20 -5.87
N PRO A 17 6.63 7.03 -6.77
CA PRO A 17 7.39 6.52 -7.92
C PRO A 17 8.62 5.69 -7.56
N ASN A 18 9.17 5.80 -6.35
CA ASN A 18 10.30 4.98 -5.90
C ASN A 18 9.86 3.58 -5.44
N GLY A 19 8.55 3.33 -5.32
CA GLY A 19 7.99 2.03 -5.01
C GLY A 19 6.84 2.06 -4.02
N VAL A 20 6.47 0.86 -3.60
CA VAL A 20 5.36 0.58 -2.70
C VAL A 20 5.87 -0.12 -1.45
N ASP A 21 5.49 0.40 -0.27
CA ASP A 21 5.78 -0.19 1.04
C ASP A 21 4.47 -0.49 1.78
N TYR A 22 3.84 -1.62 1.45
CA TYR A 22 2.59 -2.07 2.07
C TYR A 22 2.73 -2.28 3.59
N LYS A 23 3.88 -2.73 4.06
CA LYS A 23 4.13 -3.04 5.48
C LYS A 23 4.13 -1.76 6.32
N SER A 24 4.93 -0.76 5.94
CA SER A 24 4.97 0.51 6.66
C SER A 24 3.70 1.33 6.49
N ALA A 25 2.96 1.13 5.40
CA ALA A 25 1.68 1.79 5.17
C ALA A 25 0.64 1.50 6.27
N ARG A 26 0.76 0.39 7.02
CA ARG A 26 -0.14 0.10 8.16
C ARG A 26 -0.16 1.22 9.22
N LYS A 27 0.93 1.98 9.34
CA LYS A 27 1.09 3.12 10.27
C LYS A 27 0.08 4.22 10.05
N ILE A 28 -0.47 4.29 8.84
CA ILE A 28 -1.56 5.18 8.49
C ILE A 28 -2.77 4.91 9.40
N ILE A 29 -3.12 3.65 9.67
CA ILE A 29 -4.36 3.28 10.38
C ILE A 29 -4.09 2.92 11.86
N ASN A 30 -3.38 1.82 12.17
CA ASN A 30 -3.17 1.36 13.57
C ASN A 30 -1.68 1.02 13.86
N GLY A 31 -0.75 1.88 13.45
CA GLY A 31 0.68 1.63 13.72
C GLY A 31 1.20 0.39 12.98
N SER A 32 1.75 -0.59 13.69
CA SER A 32 2.32 -1.82 13.11
C SER A 32 1.53 -3.09 13.40
N ASP A 33 0.33 -2.97 13.97
CA ASP A 33 -0.50 -4.13 14.28
C ASP A 33 -0.81 -4.95 13.01
N LYS A 34 -0.44 -6.23 13.03
CA LYS A 34 -0.58 -7.19 11.92
C LYS A 34 0.01 -6.70 10.59
N ALA A 35 1.03 -5.84 10.63
CA ALA A 35 1.58 -5.22 9.42
C ALA A 35 2.05 -6.24 8.37
N GLU A 36 2.75 -7.29 8.78
CA GLU A 36 3.21 -8.36 7.87
C GLU A 36 2.06 -9.12 7.22
N LEU A 37 1.05 -9.49 8.02
CA LEU A 37 -0.09 -10.24 7.51
C LEU A 37 -0.87 -9.42 6.47
N ILE A 38 -1.14 -8.15 6.79
CA ILE A 38 -1.86 -7.25 5.90
C ILE A 38 -1.03 -6.93 4.65
N ALA A 39 0.29 -6.74 4.77
CA ALA A 39 1.18 -6.57 3.63
C ALA A 39 1.13 -7.78 2.71
N SER A 40 1.20 -9.00 3.26
CA SER A 40 1.12 -10.23 2.47
C SER A 40 -0.21 -10.37 1.70
N TYR A 41 -1.31 -9.83 2.24
CA TYR A 41 -2.58 -9.79 1.53
C TYR A 41 -2.55 -8.75 0.41
N ALA A 42 -2.02 -7.56 0.67
CA ALA A 42 -1.92 -6.49 -0.32
C ALA A 42 -1.06 -6.90 -1.52
N GLU A 43 0.09 -7.54 -1.28
CA GLU A 43 0.97 -8.08 -2.33
C GLU A 43 0.28 -9.16 -3.17
N ARG A 44 -0.51 -10.05 -2.53
CA ARG A 44 -1.29 -11.06 -3.26
C ARG A 44 -2.35 -10.43 -4.14
N PHE A 45 -3.08 -9.43 -3.63
CA PHE A 45 -4.06 -8.71 -4.42
C PHE A 45 -3.42 -7.94 -5.56
N GLU A 46 -2.31 -7.24 -5.32
CA GLU A 46 -1.58 -6.53 -6.38
C GLU A 46 -1.17 -7.49 -7.50
N ARG A 47 -0.60 -8.65 -7.15
CA ARG A 47 -0.21 -9.67 -8.13
C ARG A 47 -1.41 -10.17 -8.93
N ILE A 48 -2.50 -10.55 -8.26
CA ILE A 48 -3.72 -11.02 -8.94
C ILE A 48 -4.26 -9.94 -9.89
N LEU A 49 -4.31 -8.69 -9.45
CA LEU A 49 -4.78 -7.57 -10.27
C LEU A 49 -3.88 -7.38 -11.50
N LYS A 50 -2.55 -7.43 -11.34
CA LYS A 50 -1.61 -7.35 -12.47
C LYS A 50 -1.78 -8.51 -13.46
N GLU A 51 -1.88 -9.73 -12.96
CA GLU A 51 -2.03 -10.94 -13.78
C GLU A 51 -3.36 -10.98 -14.54
N THR A 52 -4.43 -10.46 -13.94
CA THR A 52 -5.78 -10.47 -14.52
C THR A 52 -6.13 -9.18 -15.28
N SER A 53 -5.29 -8.14 -15.18
CA SER A 53 -5.52 -6.87 -15.84
C SER A 53 -5.39 -7.00 -17.35
N THR A 54 -6.36 -6.44 -18.07
CA THR A 54 -6.27 -6.23 -19.52
C THR A 54 -5.64 -4.89 -19.89
N LEU A 55 -5.42 -4.02 -18.90
CA LEU A 55 -4.70 -2.76 -19.07
C LEU A 55 -3.19 -3.04 -19.09
N SER A 56 -2.47 -2.37 -19.99
CA SER A 56 -1.01 -2.43 -20.01
C SER A 56 -0.43 -1.79 -18.75
N GLU A 57 0.65 -2.37 -18.21
CA GLU A 57 1.38 -1.76 -17.11
C GLU A 57 1.87 -0.35 -17.49
N GLY A 58 1.59 0.65 -16.64
CA GLY A 58 2.08 2.02 -16.81
C GLY A 58 1.04 3.14 -16.96
N PHE A 59 -0.25 2.84 -16.77
CA PHE A 59 -1.31 3.86 -16.61
C PHE A 59 -1.57 4.20 -15.14
#